data_AF-A0A4R8MC07-F1
#
_entry.id   AF-A0A4R8MC07-F1
#
_cell.length_a   1.000
_cell.length_b   1.000
_cell.length_c   1.000
_cell.angle_alpha   90.00
_cell.angle_beta   90.00
_cell.angle_gamma   90.00
#
_symmetry.space_group_name_H-M   'P 1'
#
loop_
_entity.id
_entity.type
_entity.pdbx_description
1 polymer ?
#
loop_
_entity_poly.entity_id
_entity_poly.type
_entity_poly.pdbx_seq_one_letter_code
_entity_poly.pdbx_strand_id
1 'polypeptide(L)'
;MGTVLRRIFEGPSARRTCRFLGPAGLLVCLLAVKPGGAEPSGPPSNEWIHNRIAVLEQALFLRNEGLRMEEEGNVPGAMEAYWKSFVLYPDSRLEGKALSFRPDLQPLKDRIAYLESLLAAKKTGAETAASAPAPGEAAGGDNADWRTYPDLAAEKKAIEETFGRFRNALKEGNAEGAAGCVDESRREVYAALFGQKPEAMPSFAELLDGAEMSFLSSPENADPGTTSTQRTSEYAVDVGGFTFYVRWIKVDGQWVLFDF
;
A
#
# COMPACT_ATOMS: atom_id res chain seq x y z
N MET A 1 20.64 1.11 -8.86
CA MET A 1 19.51 2.06 -8.64
C MET A 1 18.65 1.60 -7.47
N GLY A 2 19.27 1.45 -6.31
CA GLY A 2 18.61 1.31 -5.02
C GLY A 2 19.03 2.48 -4.15
N THR A 3 18.31 2.71 -3.05
CA THR A 3 18.62 3.67 -1.98
C THR A 3 18.03 5.09 -2.12
N VAL A 4 16.70 5.24 -2.20
CA VAL A 4 16.03 6.52 -1.84
C VAL A 4 14.86 6.38 -0.87
N LEU A 5 14.35 5.17 -0.58
CA LEU A 5 13.14 5.00 0.26
C LEU A 5 13.38 4.81 1.77
N ARG A 6 14.59 5.02 2.29
CA ARG A 6 14.90 4.74 3.71
C ARG A 6 14.87 5.93 4.66
N ARG A 7 14.21 7.05 4.32
CA ARG A 7 14.27 8.26 5.15
C ARG A 7 12.92 8.83 5.64
N ILE A 8 11.83 8.06 5.56
CA ILE A 8 10.50 8.53 5.99
C ILE A 8 10.17 8.16 7.46
N PHE A 9 10.98 7.31 8.10
CA PHE A 9 10.74 6.86 9.48
C PHE A 9 11.77 7.41 10.46
N GLU A 10 11.76 8.71 10.77
CA GLU A 10 12.18 9.21 12.09
C GLU A 10 11.44 10.52 12.42
N GLY A 11 10.56 10.45 13.43
CA GLY A 11 9.93 11.63 14.04
C GLY A 11 10.91 12.36 14.99
N PRO A 12 10.56 13.58 15.44
CA PRO A 12 11.51 14.49 16.07
C PRO A 12 11.71 14.15 17.55
N SER A 13 12.93 13.79 17.94
CA SER A 13 13.35 13.73 19.34
C SER A 13 14.06 15.01 19.75
N ALA A 14 13.60 15.58 20.86
CA ALA A 14 14.04 16.85 21.39
C ALA A 14 15.26 16.71 22.33
N ARG A 15 16.24 17.61 22.11
CA ARG A 15 17.07 18.34 23.08
C ARG A 15 18.11 17.61 23.97
N ARG A 16 19.32 18.21 23.90
CA ARG A 16 20.35 18.44 24.96
C ARG A 16 21.16 17.19 25.36
N THR A 17 22.49 17.17 25.44
CA THR A 17 23.54 18.13 25.86
C THR A 17 24.90 17.55 25.43
N CYS A 18 25.72 18.23 24.63
CA CYS A 18 26.92 19.03 25.00
C CYS A 18 28.18 18.30 25.52
N ARG A 19 29.28 18.51 24.77
CA ARG A 19 30.73 18.50 25.12
C ARG A 19 31.38 17.10 25.21
N PHE A 20 32.53 16.77 24.59
CA PHE A 20 33.84 17.45 24.47
C PHE A 20 34.55 16.88 23.21
N LEU A 21 35.01 17.70 22.24
CA LEU A 21 36.34 18.35 22.10
C LEU A 21 37.33 17.54 21.22
N GLY A 22 37.68 18.11 20.05
CA GLY A 22 38.73 17.67 19.13
C GLY A 22 38.82 18.63 17.93
N PRO A 23 39.92 19.37 17.70
CA PRO A 23 39.91 20.63 16.96
C PRO A 23 40.32 20.46 15.48
N ALA A 24 39.42 20.79 14.56
CA ALA A 24 39.76 21.24 13.22
C ALA A 24 38.63 22.18 12.77
N GLY A 25 38.99 23.44 12.51
CA GLY A 25 38.07 24.54 12.14
C GLY A 25 37.15 24.12 11.00
N LEU A 26 35.83 24.19 11.22
CA LEU A 26 34.97 25.36 11.01
C LEU A 26 34.82 25.71 9.52
N LEU A 27 33.56 25.60 9.09
CA LEU A 27 32.92 26.35 8.01
C LEU A 27 32.92 25.71 6.60
N VAL A 28 31.97 24.81 6.34
CA VAL A 28 31.03 25.02 5.21
C VAL A 28 29.64 24.53 5.64
N CYS A 29 28.68 25.41 5.42
CA CYS A 29 27.30 25.37 5.84
C CYS A 29 26.54 24.12 5.41
N LEU A 30 25.69 23.67 6.33
CA LEU A 30 24.42 23.00 6.08
C LEU A 30 23.69 23.66 4.89
N LEU A 31 23.70 23.02 3.74
CA LEU A 31 22.66 23.23 2.73
C LEU A 31 21.64 22.12 2.88
N ALA A 32 20.75 22.31 3.85
CA ALA A 32 19.39 21.85 3.71
C ALA A 32 18.85 22.48 2.43
N VAL A 33 18.60 21.67 1.41
CA VAL A 33 17.82 22.09 0.25
C VAL A 33 16.43 22.41 0.76
N LYS A 34 16.18 23.70 0.97
CA LYS A 34 14.86 24.27 1.17
C LYS A 34 14.07 23.99 -0.12
N PRO A 35 12.86 23.41 -0.09
CA PRO A 35 12.00 23.39 -1.25
C PRO A 35 11.46 24.81 -1.42
N GLY A 36 12.22 25.58 -2.17
CA GLY A 36 12.01 26.99 -2.42
C GLY A 36 13.08 27.39 -3.40
N GLY A 37 12.95 26.89 -4.64
CA GLY A 37 13.83 27.26 -5.73
C GLY A 37 13.89 28.79 -5.78
N ALA A 38 15.11 29.32 -5.69
CA ALA A 38 15.36 30.75 -5.74
C ALA A 38 14.67 31.34 -6.96
N GLU A 39 13.86 32.37 -6.75
CA GLU A 39 13.34 33.17 -7.87
C GLU A 39 14.53 33.69 -8.68
N PRO A 40 14.48 33.59 -10.02
CA PRO A 40 15.55 34.09 -10.86
C PRO A 40 15.74 35.58 -10.60
N SER A 41 16.98 36.03 -10.42
CA SER A 41 17.35 37.43 -10.13
C SER A 41 17.25 38.37 -11.34
N GLY A 42 16.47 37.97 -12.36
CA GLY A 42 16.08 38.75 -13.54
C GLY A 42 14.62 38.47 -13.87
N PRO A 43 13.97 39.29 -14.72
CA PRO A 43 12.58 39.06 -15.08
C PRO A 43 12.42 37.64 -15.64
N PRO A 44 11.43 36.88 -15.15
CA PRO A 44 11.26 35.49 -15.57
C PRO A 44 11.02 35.42 -17.08
N SER A 45 11.58 34.40 -17.73
CA SER A 45 11.32 34.17 -19.15
C SER A 45 9.85 33.81 -19.37
N ASN A 46 9.30 34.16 -20.54
CA ASN A 46 7.91 33.80 -20.89
C ASN A 46 7.67 32.29 -20.75
N GLU A 47 8.64 31.47 -21.15
CA GLU A 47 8.57 30.01 -21.00
C GLU A 47 8.50 29.57 -19.53
N TRP A 48 9.29 30.19 -18.65
CA TRP A 48 9.21 29.92 -17.21
C TRP A 48 7.84 30.30 -16.64
N ILE A 49 7.29 31.45 -17.07
CA ILE A 49 5.97 31.92 -16.63
C ILE A 49 4.89 30.92 -17.06
N HIS A 50 4.88 30.49 -18.33
CA HIS A 50 3.91 29.52 -18.83
C HIS A 50 4.01 28.18 -18.09
N ASN A 51 5.22 27.65 -17.89
CA ASN A 51 5.44 26.42 -17.13
C ASN A 51 4.97 26.56 -15.68
N ARG A 52 5.22 27.71 -15.05
CA ARG A 52 4.80 27.97 -13.68
C ARG A 52 3.28 28.07 -13.55
N ILE A 53 2.60 28.71 -14.51
CA ILE A 53 1.14 28.79 -14.55
C ILE A 53 0.54 27.39 -14.66
N ALA A 54 1.02 26.55 -15.59
CA ALA A 54 0.51 25.19 -15.76
C ALA A 54 0.65 24.33 -14.48
N VAL A 55 1.78 24.46 -13.76
CA VAL A 55 1.98 23.77 -12.48
C VAL A 55 1.00 24.26 -11.41
N LEU A 56 0.73 25.57 -11.36
CA LEU A 56 -0.21 26.15 -10.39
C LEU A 56 -1.67 25.79 -10.71
N GLU A 57 -2.05 25.74 -11.98
CA GLU A 57 -3.37 25.28 -12.43
C GLU A 57 -3.59 23.81 -12.04
N GLN A 58 -2.59 22.95 -12.25
CA GLN A 58 -2.64 21.56 -11.83
C GLN A 58 -2.75 21.43 -10.29
N ALA A 59 -2.01 22.25 -9.55
CA ALA A 59 -2.08 22.25 -8.09
C ALA A 59 -3.46 22.68 -7.58
N LEU A 60 -4.11 23.66 -8.23
CA LEU A 60 -5.47 24.11 -7.92
C LEU A 60 -6.51 23.05 -8.25
N PHE A 61 -6.40 22.42 -9.42
CA PHE A 61 -7.28 21.32 -9.83
C PHE A 61 -7.31 20.21 -8.77
N LEU A 62 -6.12 19.77 -8.31
CA LEU A 62 -5.98 18.74 -7.29
C LEU A 62 -6.57 19.15 -5.93
N ARG A 63 -6.58 20.44 -5.58
CA ARG A 63 -7.23 20.93 -4.34
C ARG A 63 -8.74 20.80 -4.43
N ASN A 64 -9.30 21.23 -5.56
CA ASN A 64 -10.75 21.17 -5.79
C ASN A 64 -11.23 19.71 -5.82
N GLU A 65 -10.42 18.83 -6.40
CA GLU A 65 -10.70 17.40 -6.42
C GLU A 65 -10.63 16.77 -5.03
N GLY A 66 -9.65 17.17 -4.21
CA GLY A 66 -9.58 16.76 -2.81
C GLY A 66 -10.79 17.21 -1.98
N LEU A 67 -11.27 18.44 -2.21
CA LEU A 67 -12.48 18.96 -1.56
C LEU A 67 -13.72 18.17 -1.97
N ARG A 68 -13.90 17.91 -3.27
CA ARG A 68 -15.00 17.11 -3.79
C ARG A 68 -15.01 15.70 -3.19
N MET A 69 -13.87 15.03 -3.18
CA MET A 69 -13.72 13.69 -2.58
C MET A 69 -13.99 13.70 -1.07
N GLU A 70 -13.64 14.77 -0.37
CA GLU A 70 -13.94 14.94 1.05
C GLU A 70 -15.44 15.07 1.29
N GLU A 71 -16.15 15.89 0.50
CA GLU A 71 -17.62 16.03 0.55
C GLU A 71 -18.35 14.72 0.26
N GLU A 72 -17.78 13.89 -0.62
CA GLU A 72 -18.29 12.55 -0.95
C GLU A 72 -17.92 11.47 0.08
N GLY A 73 -17.13 11.81 1.10
CA GLY A 73 -16.65 10.87 2.12
C GLY A 73 -15.53 9.94 1.65
N ASN A 74 -14.98 10.14 0.45
CA ASN A 74 -13.78 9.45 -0.04
C ASN A 74 -12.52 10.03 0.59
N VAL A 75 -12.35 9.78 1.89
CA VAL A 75 -11.21 10.26 2.69
C VAL A 75 -9.84 9.83 2.13
N PRO A 76 -9.63 8.57 1.67
CA PRO A 76 -8.35 8.17 1.07
C PRO A 76 -8.02 8.96 -0.21
N GLY A 77 -9.00 9.13 -1.09
CA GLY A 77 -8.83 9.91 -2.32
C GLY A 77 -8.56 11.39 -2.05
N ALA A 78 -9.30 11.99 -1.11
CA ALA A 78 -9.10 13.37 -0.69
C ALA A 78 -7.69 13.60 -0.15
N MET A 79 -7.20 12.71 0.72
CA MET A 79 -5.85 12.76 1.26
C MET A 79 -4.79 12.69 0.14
N GLU A 80 -4.95 11.78 -0.82
CA GLU A 80 -4.02 11.65 -1.95
C GLU A 80 -4.00 12.91 -2.82
N ALA A 81 -5.16 13.47 -3.16
CA ALA A 81 -5.29 14.67 -3.97
C ALA A 81 -4.64 15.89 -3.29
N TYR A 82 -4.85 16.06 -1.98
CA TYR A 82 -4.19 17.11 -1.20
C TYR A 82 -2.67 16.95 -1.13
N TRP A 83 -2.16 15.72 -0.99
CA TRP A 83 -0.72 15.47 -1.03
C TRP A 83 -0.10 15.80 -2.40
N LYS A 84 -0.75 15.40 -3.50
CA LYS A 84 -0.29 15.73 -4.86
C LYS A 84 -0.26 17.25 -5.08
N SER A 85 -1.27 17.98 -4.61
CA SER A 85 -1.27 19.45 -4.68
C SER A 85 -0.15 20.07 -3.84
N PHE A 86 0.07 19.59 -2.62
CA PHE A 86 1.14 20.09 -1.74
C PHE A 86 2.53 19.94 -2.37
N VAL A 87 2.79 18.84 -3.08
CA VAL A 87 4.07 18.63 -3.79
C VAL A 87 4.29 19.66 -4.90
N LEU A 88 3.24 20.06 -5.62
CA LEU A 88 3.32 21.06 -6.69
C LEU A 88 3.39 22.49 -6.15
N TYR A 89 2.69 22.76 -5.05
CA TYR A 89 2.68 24.05 -4.36
C TYR A 89 2.53 23.86 -2.84
N PRO A 90 3.65 23.96 -2.09
CA PRO A 90 3.64 23.79 -0.64
C PRO A 90 2.77 24.83 0.05
N ASP A 91 1.82 24.36 0.84
CA ASP A 91 0.87 25.16 1.60
C ASP A 91 0.65 24.49 2.95
N SER A 92 1.03 25.18 4.03
CA SER A 92 0.99 24.65 5.39
C SER A 92 -0.42 24.36 5.88
N ARG A 93 -1.44 25.04 5.35
CA ARG A 93 -2.85 24.75 5.66
C ARG A 93 -3.27 23.42 5.04
N LEU A 94 -2.81 23.17 3.81
CA LEU A 94 -3.11 21.93 3.09
C LEU A 94 -2.36 20.73 3.68
N GLU A 95 -1.11 20.92 4.10
CA GLU A 95 -0.35 19.91 4.85
C GLU A 95 -1.05 19.52 6.15
N GLY A 96 -1.50 20.50 6.94
CA GLY A 96 -2.27 20.25 8.16
C GLY A 96 -3.57 19.49 7.89
N LYS A 97 -4.27 19.83 6.80
CA LYS A 97 -5.47 19.13 6.36
C LYS A 97 -5.19 17.68 5.96
N ALA A 98 -4.18 17.44 5.13
CA ALA A 98 -3.77 16.10 4.71
C ALA A 98 -3.37 15.21 5.91
N LEU A 99 -2.71 15.80 6.91
CA LEU A 99 -2.33 15.11 8.15
C LEU A 99 -3.52 14.83 9.07
N SER A 100 -4.57 15.64 9.03
CA SER A 100 -5.78 15.42 9.86
C SER A 100 -6.55 14.14 9.52
N PHE A 101 -6.35 13.60 8.30
CA PHE A 101 -6.93 12.32 7.88
C PHE A 101 -6.15 11.10 8.38
N ARG A 102 -4.96 11.29 8.98
CA ARG A 102 -4.18 10.17 9.50
C ARG A 102 -4.92 9.54 10.69
N PRO A 103 -5.17 8.23 10.68
CA PRO A 103 -5.70 7.55 11.86
C PRO A 103 -4.67 7.61 12.99
N ASP A 104 -5.15 7.61 14.24
CA ASP A 104 -4.28 7.47 15.40
C ASP A 104 -3.54 6.12 15.33
N LEU A 105 -2.21 6.19 15.26
CA LEU A 105 -1.36 5.01 15.17
C LEU A 105 -0.93 4.49 16.55
N GLN A 106 -1.28 5.18 17.64
CA GLN A 106 -0.92 4.76 18.99
C GLN A 106 -1.42 3.35 19.34
N PRO A 107 -2.67 2.97 19.05
CA PRO A 107 -3.16 1.61 19.32
C PRO A 107 -2.34 0.53 18.59
N LEU A 108 -1.90 0.81 17.36
CA LEU A 108 -1.07 -0.11 16.58
C LEU A 108 0.33 -0.25 17.18
N LYS A 109 0.94 0.87 17.61
CA LYS A 109 2.26 0.87 18.28
C LYS A 109 2.21 0.09 19.59
N ASP A 110 1.16 0.29 20.39
CA ASP A 110 0.97 -0.42 21.65
C ASP A 110 0.82 -1.94 21.40
N ARG A 111 0.11 -2.33 20.34
CA ARG A 111 -0.02 -3.73 19.94
C ARG A 111 1.30 -4.35 19.50
N ILE A 112 2.12 -3.63 18.73
CA ILE A 112 3.46 -4.09 18.33
C ILE A 112 4.32 -4.33 19.57
N ALA A 113 4.38 -3.37 20.50
CA ALA A 113 5.16 -3.50 21.72
C ALA A 113 4.72 -4.70 22.58
N TYR A 114 3.41 -4.96 22.67
CA TYR A 114 2.88 -6.13 23.35
C TYR A 114 3.33 -7.44 22.69
N LEU A 115 3.21 -7.56 21.37
CA LEU A 115 3.63 -8.75 20.63
C LEU A 115 5.15 -9.01 20.75
N GLU A 116 5.94 -7.95 20.72
CA GLU A 116 7.39 -8.02 20.98
C GLU A 116 7.69 -8.53 22.39
N SER A 117 6.93 -8.10 23.40
CA SER A 117 7.10 -8.63 24.77
C SER A 117 6.76 -10.11 24.89
N LEU A 118 5.74 -10.60 24.17
CA LEU A 118 5.36 -12.01 24.15
C LEU A 118 6.42 -12.87 23.45
N LEU A 119 6.97 -12.37 22.34
CA LEU A 119 8.07 -13.04 21.64
C LEU A 119 9.33 -13.11 22.52
N ALA A 120 9.64 -12.03 23.24
CA ALA A 120 10.75 -12.00 24.19
C ALA A 120 10.53 -13.01 25.34
N ALA A 121 9.33 -13.06 25.93
CA ALA A 121 8.99 -14.00 27.01
C ALA A 121 9.03 -15.47 26.55
N LYS A 122 8.58 -15.76 25.32
CA LYS A 122 8.66 -17.10 24.71
C LYS A 122 10.12 -17.54 24.49
N LYS A 123 11.01 -16.58 24.21
CA LYS A 123 12.44 -16.85 23.99
C LYS A 123 13.22 -17.09 25.28
N THR A 124 12.76 -16.56 26.41
CA THR A 124 13.41 -16.71 27.72
C THR A 124 12.87 -17.86 28.57
N GLY A 125 11.89 -18.63 28.08
CA GLY A 125 11.35 -19.79 28.80
C GLY A 125 10.71 -19.43 30.15
N ALA A 126 10.25 -18.20 30.31
CA ALA A 126 9.61 -17.74 31.53
C ALA A 126 8.09 -17.96 31.42
N GLU A 127 7.62 -19.06 31.99
CA GLU A 127 6.24 -19.14 32.46
C GLU A 127 6.08 -18.12 33.59
N THR A 128 5.37 -17.03 33.33
CA THR A 128 4.88 -16.18 34.42
C THR A 128 3.45 -15.77 34.08
N ALA A 129 2.53 -16.43 34.79
CA ALA A 129 1.14 -16.02 34.87
C ALA A 129 1.06 -14.59 35.43
N ALA A 130 0.58 -13.67 34.62
CA ALA A 130 0.08 -12.39 35.09
C ALA A 130 -1.32 -12.20 34.48
N SER A 131 -2.33 -12.36 35.34
CA SER A 131 -3.73 -12.10 35.04
C SER A 131 -3.89 -10.63 34.63
N ALA A 132 -4.32 -10.39 33.39
CA ALA A 132 -4.79 -9.08 32.94
C ALA A 132 -6.32 -9.01 33.03
N PRO A 133 -6.91 -7.85 33.37
CA PRO A 133 -8.36 -7.68 33.47
C PRO A 133 -8.98 -7.75 32.08
N ALA A 134 -10.15 -8.38 31.98
CA ALA A 134 -10.89 -8.52 30.72
C ALA A 134 -11.24 -7.14 30.14
N PRO A 135 -10.81 -6.82 28.90
CA PRO A 135 -11.35 -5.71 28.12
C PRO A 135 -12.55 -6.23 27.32
N GLY A 136 -13.61 -5.41 27.31
CA GLY A 136 -14.92 -5.74 26.77
C GLY A 136 -14.92 -6.28 25.34
N GLU A 137 -15.92 -7.11 25.11
CA GLU A 137 -16.38 -7.63 23.83
C GLU A 137 -16.51 -6.50 22.80
N ALA A 138 -15.53 -6.40 21.90
CA ALA A 138 -15.72 -5.84 20.58
C ALA A 138 -15.77 -7.03 19.62
N ALA A 139 -16.99 -7.28 19.12
CA ALA A 139 -17.33 -8.39 18.25
C ALA A 139 -16.53 -8.39 16.94
N GLY A 140 -16.10 -9.59 16.53
CA GLY A 140 -15.41 -9.89 15.28
C GLY A 140 -14.73 -11.25 15.39
N GLY A 141 -15.55 -12.31 15.43
CA GLY A 141 -15.15 -13.66 15.80
C GLY A 141 -14.17 -14.36 14.86
N ASP A 142 -13.48 -15.34 15.46
CA ASP A 142 -12.74 -16.46 14.88
C ASP A 142 -11.84 -16.20 13.67
N ASN A 143 -10.54 -16.11 13.96
CA ASN A 143 -9.48 -16.43 13.01
C ASN A 143 -9.44 -17.96 12.83
N ALA A 144 -10.51 -18.52 12.26
CA ALA A 144 -10.62 -19.94 11.98
C ALA A 144 -9.42 -20.38 11.10
N ASP A 145 -8.77 -21.49 11.45
CA ASP A 145 -7.69 -22.03 10.63
C ASP A 145 -8.27 -22.47 9.28
N TRP A 146 -8.13 -21.63 8.27
CA TRP A 146 -8.69 -21.83 6.94
C TRP A 146 -8.26 -23.15 6.28
N ARG A 147 -7.15 -23.74 6.76
CA ARG A 147 -6.67 -25.05 6.34
C ARG A 147 -7.62 -26.18 6.71
N THR A 148 -8.55 -25.92 7.62
CA THR A 148 -9.56 -26.87 8.10
C THR A 148 -10.92 -26.70 7.42
N TYR A 149 -11.09 -25.72 6.53
CA TYR A 149 -12.37 -25.50 5.86
C TYR A 149 -12.75 -26.72 5.01
N PRO A 150 -14.01 -27.19 5.11
CA PRO A 150 -14.45 -28.41 4.43
C PRO A 150 -14.44 -28.28 2.91
N ASP A 151 -14.53 -27.06 2.38
CA ASP A 151 -14.54 -26.75 0.96
C ASP A 151 -13.16 -26.37 0.39
N LEU A 152 -12.12 -26.33 1.22
CA LEU A 152 -10.77 -25.91 0.82
C LEU A 152 -10.27 -26.61 -0.44
N ALA A 153 -10.44 -27.93 -0.52
CA ALA A 153 -9.96 -28.71 -1.67
C ALA A 153 -10.69 -28.31 -2.97
N ALA A 154 -11.99 -28.03 -2.89
CA ALA A 154 -12.79 -27.61 -4.03
C ALA A 154 -12.43 -26.19 -4.48
N GLU A 155 -12.28 -25.28 -3.53
CA GLU A 155 -11.93 -23.88 -3.82
C GLU A 155 -10.50 -23.76 -4.35
N LYS A 156 -9.53 -24.46 -3.74
CA LYS A 156 -8.15 -24.50 -4.23
C LYS A 156 -8.10 -24.95 -5.69
N LYS A 157 -8.83 -26.02 -6.02
CA LYS A 157 -8.90 -26.52 -7.40
C LYS A 157 -9.49 -25.48 -8.35
N ALA A 158 -10.59 -24.83 -7.97
CA ALA A 158 -11.23 -23.81 -8.80
C ALA A 158 -10.32 -22.58 -9.02
N ILE A 159 -9.57 -22.17 -8.00
CA ILE A 159 -8.59 -21.08 -8.13
C ILE A 159 -7.42 -21.52 -9.03
N GLU A 160 -6.89 -22.73 -8.85
CA GLU A 160 -5.79 -23.26 -9.68
C GLU A 160 -6.18 -23.38 -11.16
N GLU A 161 -7.44 -23.66 -11.48
CA GLU A 161 -7.95 -23.66 -12.86
C GLU A 161 -7.94 -22.24 -13.47
N THR A 162 -8.42 -21.20 -12.76
CA THR A 162 -8.32 -19.82 -13.25
C THR A 162 -6.88 -19.34 -13.29
N PHE A 163 -6.09 -19.63 -12.26
CA PHE A 163 -4.68 -19.24 -12.18
C PHE A 163 -3.85 -19.91 -13.28
N GLY A 164 -4.14 -21.17 -13.62
CA GLY A 164 -3.54 -21.86 -14.78
C GLY A 164 -3.87 -21.16 -16.10
N ARG A 165 -5.14 -20.79 -16.34
CA ARG A 165 -5.54 -20.03 -17.53
C ARG A 165 -4.81 -18.69 -17.62
N PHE A 166 -4.75 -17.95 -16.51
CA PHE A 166 -4.04 -16.68 -16.44
C PHE A 166 -2.55 -16.83 -16.76
N ARG A 167 -1.86 -17.78 -16.12
CA ARG A 167 -0.43 -18.04 -16.38
C ARG A 167 -0.16 -18.46 -17.83
N ASN A 168 -1.01 -19.30 -18.42
CA ASN A 168 -0.84 -19.70 -19.81
C ASN A 168 -1.00 -18.52 -20.77
N ALA A 169 -2.01 -17.67 -20.54
CA ALA A 169 -2.17 -16.43 -21.32
C ALA A 169 -0.95 -15.51 -21.19
N LEU A 170 -0.37 -15.39 -19.98
CA LEU A 170 0.87 -14.64 -19.77
C LEU A 170 2.07 -15.25 -20.54
N LYS A 171 2.23 -16.58 -20.49
CA LYS A 171 3.31 -17.31 -21.20
C LYS A 171 3.22 -17.12 -22.72
N GLU A 172 2.00 -17.04 -23.25
CA GLU A 172 1.73 -16.82 -24.68
C GLU A 172 1.78 -15.34 -25.10
N GLY A 173 1.97 -14.40 -24.16
CA GLY A 173 1.89 -12.96 -24.44
C GLY A 173 0.47 -12.49 -24.83
N ASN A 174 -0.56 -13.27 -24.47
CA ASN A 174 -1.95 -12.99 -24.79
C ASN A 174 -2.58 -12.04 -23.76
N ALA A 175 -2.42 -10.73 -23.97
CA ALA A 175 -2.88 -9.70 -23.04
C ALA A 175 -4.41 -9.72 -22.81
N GLU A 176 -5.18 -9.99 -23.87
CA GLU A 176 -6.65 -10.10 -23.79
C GLU A 176 -7.07 -11.32 -22.97
N GLY A 177 -6.45 -12.48 -23.22
CA GLY A 177 -6.69 -13.70 -22.45
C GLY A 177 -6.31 -13.56 -20.97
N ALA A 178 -5.21 -12.85 -20.68
CA ALA A 178 -4.78 -12.57 -19.31
C ALA A 178 -5.77 -11.63 -18.61
N ALA A 179 -6.18 -10.53 -19.27
CA ALA A 179 -7.17 -9.60 -18.74
C ALA A 179 -8.56 -10.24 -18.56
N GLY A 180 -8.92 -11.24 -19.38
CA GLY A 180 -10.16 -12.00 -19.21
C GLY A 180 -10.25 -12.80 -17.91
N CYS A 181 -9.12 -13.04 -17.23
CA CYS A 181 -9.08 -13.66 -15.90
C CYS A 181 -9.23 -12.63 -14.75
N VAL A 182 -9.23 -11.34 -15.07
CA VAL A 182 -9.30 -10.23 -14.12
C VAL A 182 -10.75 -9.82 -13.87
N ASP A 183 -11.03 -9.43 -12.62
CA ASP A 183 -12.29 -8.82 -12.22
C ASP A 183 -12.68 -7.68 -13.17
N GLU A 184 -13.98 -7.58 -13.45
CA GLU A 184 -14.51 -6.66 -14.45
C GLU A 184 -14.13 -5.20 -14.14
N SER A 185 -14.15 -4.79 -12.86
CA SER A 185 -13.83 -3.42 -12.46
C SER A 185 -12.37 -3.01 -12.74
N ARG A 186 -11.49 -3.99 -12.98
CA ARG A 186 -10.04 -3.77 -13.16
C ARG A 186 -9.52 -4.25 -14.51
N ARG A 187 -10.37 -4.91 -15.30
CA ARG A 187 -10.01 -5.56 -16.56
C ARG A 187 -9.32 -4.60 -17.54
N GLU A 188 -9.84 -3.39 -17.71
CA GLU A 188 -9.27 -2.40 -18.63
C GLU A 188 -7.86 -1.95 -18.19
N VAL A 189 -7.67 -1.73 -16.88
CA VAL A 189 -6.37 -1.33 -16.31
C VAL A 189 -5.33 -2.43 -16.55
N TYR A 190 -5.70 -3.68 -16.31
CA TYR A 190 -4.81 -4.81 -16.51
C TYR A 190 -4.56 -5.13 -17.98
N ALA A 191 -5.57 -4.98 -18.85
CA ALA A 191 -5.39 -5.10 -20.30
C ALA A 191 -4.39 -4.04 -20.82
N ALA A 192 -4.49 -2.80 -20.34
CA ALA A 192 -3.54 -1.75 -20.67
C ALA A 192 -2.13 -2.04 -20.12
N LEU A 193 -2.02 -2.56 -18.89
CA LEU A 193 -0.75 -2.95 -18.28
C LEU A 193 -0.03 -4.03 -19.12
N PHE A 194 -0.74 -5.10 -19.46
CA PHE A 194 -0.18 -6.20 -20.27
C PHE A 194 0.11 -5.75 -21.70
N GLY A 195 -0.75 -4.91 -22.28
CA GLY A 195 -0.56 -4.37 -23.62
C GLY A 195 0.63 -3.40 -23.76
N GLN A 196 1.04 -2.73 -22.68
CA GLN A 196 2.20 -1.83 -22.71
C GLN A 196 3.53 -2.57 -22.84
N LYS A 197 3.63 -3.80 -22.31
CA LYS A 197 4.86 -4.63 -22.31
C LYS A 197 4.55 -6.12 -22.44
N PRO A 198 4.05 -6.57 -23.60
CA PRO A 198 3.71 -7.98 -23.81
C PRO A 198 4.93 -8.91 -23.66
N GLU A 199 6.13 -8.42 -23.98
CA GLU A 199 7.39 -9.17 -23.84
C GLU A 199 7.77 -9.49 -22.39
N ALA A 200 7.25 -8.73 -21.41
CA ALA A 200 7.48 -8.98 -19.99
C ALA A 200 6.52 -10.02 -19.39
N MET A 201 5.44 -10.37 -20.11
CA MET A 201 4.40 -11.27 -19.61
C MET A 201 4.92 -12.69 -19.35
N PRO A 202 5.76 -13.32 -20.21
CA PRO A 202 6.30 -14.64 -19.93
C PRO A 202 7.17 -14.67 -18.67
N SER A 203 8.02 -13.65 -18.46
CA SER A 203 8.83 -13.54 -17.24
C SER A 203 7.97 -13.36 -16.00
N PHE A 204 6.86 -12.62 -16.08
CA PHE A 204 5.91 -12.54 -14.97
C PHE A 204 5.26 -13.91 -14.70
N ALA A 205 4.90 -14.66 -15.74
CA ALA A 205 4.35 -16.01 -15.59
C ALA A 205 5.31 -16.99 -14.90
N GLU A 206 6.62 -16.87 -15.15
CA GLU A 206 7.65 -17.67 -14.47
C GLU A 206 7.71 -17.37 -12.96
N LEU A 207 7.56 -16.11 -12.56
CA LEU A 207 7.49 -15.76 -11.13
C LEU A 207 6.29 -16.44 -10.44
N LEU A 208 5.18 -16.56 -11.16
CA LEU A 208 3.94 -17.15 -10.64
C LEU A 208 4.00 -18.69 -10.54
N ASP A 209 5.00 -19.37 -11.12
CA ASP A 209 5.11 -20.83 -11.03
C ASP A 209 5.41 -21.33 -9.60
N GLY A 210 6.01 -20.47 -8.76
CA GLY A 210 6.26 -20.75 -7.33
C GLY A 210 5.19 -20.23 -6.38
N ALA A 211 4.03 -19.79 -6.88
CA ALA A 211 2.99 -19.18 -6.04
C ALA A 211 2.32 -20.23 -5.13
N GLU A 212 2.25 -19.95 -3.82
CA GLU A 212 1.62 -20.83 -2.83
C GLU A 212 0.45 -20.14 -2.13
N MET A 213 -0.69 -20.83 -1.99
CA MET A 213 -1.84 -20.27 -1.27
C MET A 213 -1.49 -20.03 0.20
N SER A 214 -1.54 -18.76 0.61
CA SER A 214 -1.26 -18.30 1.97
C SER A 214 -2.53 -18.06 2.79
N PHE A 215 -3.67 -17.83 2.12
CA PHE A 215 -4.92 -17.47 2.76
C PHE A 215 -6.17 -17.86 1.95
N LEU A 216 -7.24 -18.19 2.67
CA LEU A 216 -8.60 -18.34 2.16
C LEU A 216 -9.58 -17.80 3.20
N SER A 217 -10.48 -16.89 2.79
CA SER A 217 -11.48 -16.33 3.68
C SER A 217 -12.61 -17.33 3.98
N SER A 218 -13.30 -17.13 5.12
CA SER A 218 -14.47 -17.92 5.52
C SER A 218 -15.53 -18.00 4.39
N PRO A 219 -16.25 -19.13 4.27
CA PRO A 219 -17.41 -19.26 3.39
C PRO A 219 -18.55 -18.28 3.73
N GLU A 220 -18.62 -17.75 4.96
CA GLU A 220 -19.72 -16.92 5.47
C GLU A 220 -19.58 -15.41 5.18
N ASN A 221 -18.49 -14.96 4.55
CA ASN A 221 -18.33 -13.57 4.14
C ASN A 221 -19.23 -13.24 2.94
N ALA A 222 -20.53 -13.03 3.19
CA ALA A 222 -21.54 -12.61 2.22
C ALA A 222 -22.69 -11.82 2.89
N ASP A 223 -22.56 -10.49 3.10
CA ASP A 223 -23.66 -9.47 3.03
C ASP A 223 -23.17 -7.98 3.18
N PRO A 224 -23.96 -6.88 3.01
CA PRO A 224 -23.92 -6.01 1.83
C PRO A 224 -23.90 -4.50 2.20
N GLY A 225 -23.07 -4.07 3.16
CA GLY A 225 -23.14 -2.71 3.70
C GLY A 225 -22.29 -1.68 2.96
N THR A 226 -21.05 -2.02 2.60
CA THR A 226 -20.04 -1.07 2.13
C THR A 226 -18.86 -1.84 1.50
N THR A 227 -18.93 -2.17 0.20
CA THR A 227 -17.82 -2.59 -0.71
C THR A 227 -16.64 -3.41 -0.10
N SER A 228 -16.53 -4.69 -0.52
CA SER A 228 -15.43 -5.69 -0.35
C SER A 228 -15.71 -6.96 0.49
N THR A 229 -16.90 -7.54 0.38
CA THR A 229 -17.30 -8.81 1.06
C THR A 229 -17.27 -10.03 0.12
N GLN A 230 -16.37 -10.06 -0.85
CA GLN A 230 -16.22 -11.25 -1.69
C GLN A 230 -15.31 -12.27 -1.01
N ARG A 231 -15.65 -13.55 -1.14
CA ARG A 231 -14.77 -14.63 -0.71
C ARG A 231 -13.41 -14.42 -1.37
N THR A 232 -12.34 -14.40 -0.58
CA THR A 232 -11.01 -13.97 -1.00
C THR A 232 -10.00 -15.09 -0.79
N SER A 233 -9.04 -15.22 -1.70
CA SER A 233 -7.86 -16.07 -1.53
C SER A 233 -6.60 -15.31 -1.91
N GLU A 234 -5.50 -15.58 -1.20
CA GLU A 234 -4.20 -14.99 -1.50
C GLU A 234 -3.17 -16.09 -1.76
N TYR A 235 -2.33 -15.85 -2.77
CA TYR A 235 -1.18 -16.68 -3.10
C TYR A 235 0.09 -15.84 -2.91
N ALA A 236 0.98 -16.30 -2.04
CA ALA A 236 2.28 -15.70 -1.83
C ALA A 236 3.25 -16.09 -2.95
N VAL A 237 4.01 -15.11 -3.43
CA VAL A 237 5.07 -15.31 -4.42
C VAL A 237 6.36 -14.71 -3.87
N ASP A 238 7.37 -15.55 -3.68
CA ASP A 238 8.67 -15.18 -3.14
C ASP A 238 9.69 -14.91 -4.25
N VAL A 239 10.19 -13.68 -4.32
CA VAL A 239 11.19 -13.25 -5.32
C VAL A 239 12.30 -12.47 -4.63
N GLY A 240 13.51 -13.04 -4.60
CA GLY A 240 14.71 -12.34 -4.11
C GLY A 240 14.62 -11.86 -2.65
N GLY A 241 13.88 -12.58 -1.80
CA GLY A 241 13.65 -12.21 -0.39
C GLY A 241 12.54 -11.19 -0.17
N PHE A 242 11.75 -10.90 -1.21
CA PHE A 242 10.51 -10.12 -1.13
C PHE A 242 9.31 -11.00 -1.47
N THR A 243 8.24 -10.91 -0.69
CA THR A 243 6.98 -11.62 -0.91
C THR A 243 5.93 -10.63 -1.39
N PHE A 244 5.30 -10.91 -2.53
CA PHE A 244 4.07 -10.23 -2.94
C PHE A 244 2.90 -11.23 -2.99
N TYR A 245 1.68 -10.73 -3.06
CA TYR A 245 0.48 -11.55 -2.93
C TYR A 245 -0.43 -11.37 -4.13
N VAL A 246 -0.73 -12.46 -4.81
CA VAL A 246 -1.75 -12.51 -5.85
C VAL A 246 -3.10 -12.74 -5.18
N ARG A 247 -4.00 -11.77 -5.28
CA ARG A 247 -5.31 -11.79 -4.65
C ARG A 247 -6.41 -12.16 -5.63
N TRP A 248 -7.16 -13.19 -5.27
CA TRP A 248 -8.34 -13.68 -5.98
C TRP A 248 -9.60 -13.37 -5.18
N ILE A 249 -10.68 -13.03 -5.88
CA ILE A 249 -12.00 -12.82 -5.30
C ILE A 249 -13.03 -13.68 -6.03
N LYS A 250 -14.08 -14.10 -5.30
CA LYS A 250 -15.16 -14.91 -5.86
C LYS A 250 -16.34 -14.01 -6.25
N VAL A 251 -16.59 -13.91 -7.55
CA VAL A 251 -17.71 -13.19 -8.16
C VAL A 251 -18.62 -14.22 -8.83
N ASP A 252 -19.90 -14.24 -8.48
CA ASP A 252 -20.90 -15.13 -9.10
C ASP A 252 -20.47 -16.60 -9.19
N GLY A 253 -19.78 -17.09 -8.15
CA GLY A 253 -19.30 -18.46 -8.06
C GLY A 253 -17.96 -18.72 -8.79
N GLN A 254 -17.40 -17.74 -9.48
CA GLN A 254 -16.12 -17.84 -10.19
C GLN A 254 -15.02 -17.05 -9.48
N TRP A 255 -13.81 -17.63 -9.45
CA TRP A 255 -12.63 -16.93 -8.98
C TRP A 255 -12.02 -16.09 -10.09
N VAL A 256 -11.80 -14.81 -9.81
CA VAL A 256 -11.19 -13.84 -10.72
C VAL A 256 -10.04 -13.12 -10.02
N LEU A 257 -9.04 -12.71 -10.80
CA LEU A 257 -7.89 -11.96 -10.29
C LEU A 257 -8.36 -10.56 -9.91
N PHE A 258 -8.06 -10.15 -8.68
CA PHE A 258 -8.33 -8.79 -8.23
C PHE A 258 -7.07 -7.94 -8.28
N ASP A 259 -5.95 -8.43 -7.73
CA ASP A 259 -4.70 -7.65 -7.69
C ASP A 259 -3.45 -8.51 -7.48
N PHE A 260 -2.27 -7.90 -7.67
CA PHE A 260 -0.99 -8.42 -7.20
C PHE A 260 0.00 -7.32 -6.82
#